data_AF-M7TZV6-F1
#
_entry.id   AF-M7TZV6-F1
#
_cell.length_a   1.000
_cell.length_b   1.000
_cell.length_c   1.000
_cell.angle_alpha   90.00
_cell.angle_beta   90.00
_cell.angle_gamma   90.00
#
_symmetry.space_group_name_H-M   'P 1'
#
loop_
_entity.id
_entity.type
_entity.pdbx_description
1 polymer ?
#
loop_
_entity_poly.entity_id
_entity_poly.type
_entity_poly.pdbx_seq_one_letter_code
_entity_poly.pdbx_strand_id
1 'polypeptide(L)'
;MGVHNIANATDFKSALTDNKVVVLDAFATWCGPCKAIAPKVSQLSEAYPAAHFIKIDVDELPEVAQELGIRAMPTFVIFKGEEKFAEVVGANPAALEDAISKAVEEL
;
A
#
# COMPACT_ATOMS: atom_id res chain seq x y z
N MET A 1 4.39 -1.29 -13.79
CA MET A 1 4.57 -0.03 -13.06
C MET A 1 5.12 -0.37 -11.69
N GLY A 2 6.07 0.39 -11.17
CA GLY A 2 6.81 0.05 -9.95
C GLY A 2 6.11 0.50 -8.66
N VAL A 3 6.70 0.18 -7.51
CA VAL A 3 6.23 0.64 -6.20
C VAL A 3 6.88 1.99 -5.88
N HIS A 4 6.07 3.03 -5.76
CA HIS A 4 6.53 4.40 -5.54
C HIS A 4 6.79 4.68 -4.06
N ASN A 5 7.97 5.20 -3.72
CA ASN A 5 8.28 5.58 -2.35
C ASN A 5 7.72 6.98 -2.04
N ILE A 6 6.85 7.07 -1.05
CA ILE A 6 6.26 8.33 -0.59
C ILE A 6 6.99 8.75 0.68
N ALA A 7 7.61 9.93 0.63
CA ALA A 7 8.45 10.47 1.69
C ALA A 7 7.82 11.65 2.47
N ASN A 8 6.65 12.12 2.06
CA ASN A 8 5.92 13.17 2.78
C ASN A 8 4.39 13.01 2.66
N ALA A 9 3.65 13.65 3.56
CA ALA A 9 2.19 13.56 3.62
C ALA A 9 1.48 14.22 2.43
N THR A 10 2.11 15.20 1.76
CA THR A 10 1.52 15.87 0.60
C THR A 10 1.46 14.93 -0.60
N ASP A 11 2.57 14.26 -0.91
CA ASP A 11 2.64 13.24 -1.97
C ASP A 11 1.70 12.07 -1.68
N PHE A 12 1.52 11.68 -0.40
CA PHE A 12 0.53 10.68 -0.02
C PHE A 12 -0.90 11.11 -0.40
N LYS A 13 -1.29 12.34 -0.04
CA LYS A 13 -2.62 12.86 -0.37
C LYS A 13 -2.83 12.99 -1.87
N SER A 14 -1.83 13.53 -2.59
CA SER A 14 -1.87 13.60 -4.06
C SER A 14 -2.04 12.22 -4.70
N ALA A 15 -1.32 11.20 -4.20
CA ALA A 15 -1.48 9.84 -4.70
C ALA A 15 -2.91 9.31 -4.56
N LEU A 16 -3.60 9.61 -3.45
CA LEU A 16 -5.01 9.24 -3.23
C LEU A 16 -5.98 10.00 -4.13
N THR A 17 -5.74 11.30 -4.37
CA THR A 17 -6.62 12.13 -5.20
C THR A 17 -6.44 11.86 -6.69
N ASP A 18 -5.21 11.64 -7.15
CA ASP A 18 -4.86 11.50 -8.57
C ASP A 18 -5.16 10.10 -9.12
N ASN A 19 -5.31 9.09 -8.25
CA ASN A 19 -5.50 7.70 -8.64
C ASN A 19 -6.80 7.14 -8.08
N LYS A 20 -7.50 6.35 -8.91
CA LYS A 20 -8.76 5.72 -8.48
C LYS A 20 -8.56 4.60 -7.46
N VAL A 21 -7.51 3.80 -7.62
CA VAL A 21 -7.13 2.74 -6.66
C VAL A 21 -5.69 2.96 -6.25
N VAL A 22 -5.44 3.00 -4.94
CA VAL A 22 -4.09 3.10 -4.38
C VAL A 22 -3.86 1.95 -3.43
N VAL A 23 -2.71 1.29 -3.59
CA VAL A 23 -2.24 0.21 -2.71
C VAL A 23 -1.04 0.76 -1.95
N LEU A 24 -1.23 1.02 -0.66
CA LEU A 24 -0.19 1.47 0.24
C LEU A 24 0.47 0.28 0.94
N ASP A 25 1.79 0.16 0.85
CA ASP A 25 2.64 -0.72 1.65
C ASP A 25 3.30 0.07 2.78
N ALA A 26 2.79 -0.09 4.00
CA ALA A 26 3.43 0.44 5.19
C ALA A 26 4.51 -0.53 5.67
N PHE A 27 5.77 -0.19 5.39
CA PHE A 27 6.93 -1.02 5.68
C PHE A 27 7.86 -0.38 6.71
N ALA A 28 8.84 -1.15 7.15
CA ALA A 28 9.98 -0.65 7.93
C ALA A 28 11.27 -1.31 7.45
N THR A 29 12.39 -0.61 7.49
CA THR A 29 13.70 -1.11 7.01
C THR A 29 14.20 -2.35 7.78
N TRP A 30 13.83 -2.46 9.06
CA TRP A 30 14.16 -3.56 9.96
C TRP A 30 13.15 -4.72 9.92
N CYS A 31 12.04 -4.57 9.20
CA CYS A 31 11.00 -5.58 9.09
C CYS A 31 11.41 -6.71 8.13
N GLY A 32 11.79 -7.86 8.69
CA GLY A 32 12.08 -9.08 7.92
C GLY A 32 10.93 -9.54 7.01
N PRO A 33 9.69 -9.65 7.51
CA PRO A 33 8.53 -10.04 6.69
C PRO A 33 8.26 -9.10 5.51
N CYS A 34 8.54 -7.80 5.66
CA CYS A 34 8.39 -6.81 4.59
C CYS A 34 9.31 -7.12 3.40
N LYS A 35 10.56 -7.50 3.69
CA LYS A 35 11.52 -7.91 2.65
C LYS A 35 11.10 -9.18 1.92
N ALA A 36 10.42 -10.09 2.61
CA ALA A 36 9.94 -11.34 2.03
C ALA A 36 8.79 -11.13 1.03
N ILE A 37 7.87 -10.19 1.32
CA ILE A 37 6.70 -9.93 0.45
C ILE A 37 6.97 -8.92 -0.67
N ALA A 38 7.98 -8.05 -0.54
CA ALA A 38 8.38 -7.07 -1.54
C ALA A 38 8.43 -7.59 -3.01
N PRO A 39 9.03 -8.75 -3.33
CA PRO A 39 9.03 -9.25 -4.71
C PRO A 39 7.64 -9.62 -5.22
N LYS A 40 6.72 -10.03 -4.33
CA LYS A 40 5.33 -10.32 -4.70
C LYS A 40 4.54 -9.03 -4.89
N VAL A 41 4.75 -8.00 -4.06
CA VAL A 41 4.16 -6.66 -4.27
C VAL A 41 4.57 -6.09 -5.62
N SER A 42 5.85 -6.21 -6.00
CA SER A 42 6.31 -5.78 -7.32
C SER A 42 5.62 -6.53 -8.47
N GLN A 43 5.42 -7.85 -8.35
CA GLN A 43 4.68 -8.61 -9.36
C GLN A 43 3.21 -8.17 -9.45
N LEU A 44 2.58 -7.85 -8.31
CA LEU A 44 1.21 -7.34 -8.27
C LEU A 44 1.12 -5.95 -8.92
N SER A 45 2.11 -5.08 -8.73
CA SER A 45 2.13 -3.76 -9.38
C SER A 45 2.34 -3.82 -10.89
N GLU A 46 2.88 -4.93 -11.40
CA GLU A 46 2.94 -5.23 -12.83
C GLU A 46 1.64 -5.86 -13.34
N ALA A 47 1.01 -6.74 -12.55
CA ALA A 47 -0.23 -7.41 -12.91
C ALA A 47 -1.47 -6.49 -12.89
N TYR A 48 -1.49 -5.49 -12.00
CA TYR A 48 -2.60 -4.56 -11.82
C TYR A 48 -2.19 -3.12 -12.17
N PRO A 49 -1.98 -2.77 -13.46
CA PRO A 49 -1.57 -1.42 -13.85
C PRO A 49 -2.64 -0.35 -13.60
N ALA A 50 -3.88 -0.75 -13.33
CA ALA A 50 -4.97 0.15 -12.94
C ALA A 50 -4.90 0.60 -11.47
N ALA A 51 -4.09 -0.08 -10.64
CA ALA A 51 -3.87 0.27 -9.25
C ALA A 51 -2.50 0.94 -9.09
N HIS A 52 -2.46 2.01 -8.30
CA HIS A 52 -1.25 2.75 -8.02
C HIS A 52 -0.59 2.22 -6.76
N PHE A 53 0.60 1.62 -6.88
CA PHE A 53 1.30 1.03 -5.75
C PHE A 53 2.28 2.04 -5.14
N ILE A 54 2.08 2.35 -3.87
CA ILE A 54 2.92 3.25 -3.08
C ILE A 54 3.42 2.52 -1.84
N LYS A 55 4.53 2.99 -1.29
CA LYS A 55 5.06 2.51 -0.01
C LYS A 55 5.48 3.68 0.86
N ILE A 56 5.29 3.54 2.16
CA ILE A 56 5.75 4.50 3.17
C ILE A 56 6.59 3.76 4.20
N ASP A 57 7.69 4.38 4.61
CA ASP A 57 8.42 3.93 5.79
C ASP A 57 7.73 4.52 7.02
N VAL A 58 7.26 3.66 7.92
CA VAL A 58 6.58 4.09 9.16
C VAL A 58 7.52 4.84 10.12
N ASP A 59 8.84 4.64 9.98
CA ASP A 59 9.85 5.35 10.77
C ASP A 59 10.12 6.76 10.19
N GLU A 60 10.01 6.94 8.87
CA GLU A 60 10.17 8.25 8.21
C GLU A 60 8.88 9.08 8.22
N LEU A 61 7.71 8.44 8.15
CA LEU A 61 6.38 9.08 8.15
C LEU A 61 5.50 8.56 9.30
N PRO A 62 5.90 8.78 10.56
CA PRO A 62 5.14 8.30 11.71
C PRO A 62 3.76 8.95 11.82
N GLU A 63 3.61 10.19 11.34
CA GLU A 63 2.32 10.90 11.32
C GLU A 63 1.28 10.20 10.43
N VAL A 64 1.66 9.81 9.21
CA VAL A 64 0.79 9.12 8.25
C VAL A 64 0.50 7.71 8.76
N ALA A 65 1.51 7.01 9.27
CA ALA A 65 1.33 5.69 9.86
C ALA A 65 0.34 5.71 11.04
N GLN A 66 0.42 6.74 11.90
CA GLN A 66 -0.51 6.92 13.02
C GLN A 66 -1.93 7.26 12.56
N GLU A 67 -2.08 8.16 11.59
CA GLU A 67 -3.39 8.55 11.01
C GLU A 67 -4.10 7.34 10.40
N LEU A 68 -3.36 6.47 9.72
CA LEU A 68 -3.87 5.23 9.14
C LEU A 68 -4.07 4.08 10.15
N GLY A 69 -3.62 4.26 11.39
CA GLY A 69 -3.72 3.27 12.45
C GLY A 69 -2.79 2.07 12.29
N ILE A 70 -1.65 2.24 11.61
CA ILE A 70 -0.68 1.17 11.37
C ILE A 70 -0.02 0.77 12.70
N ARG A 71 -0.17 -0.50 13.07
CA ARG A 71 0.37 -1.07 14.33
C ARG A 71 1.32 -2.24 14.11
N ALA A 72 1.39 -2.76 12.89
CA ALA A 72 2.23 -3.89 12.53
C ALA A 72 2.74 -3.70 11.09
N MET A 73 3.93 -4.21 10.79
CA MET A 73 4.52 -4.14 9.46
C MET A 73 4.84 -5.55 8.94
N PRO A 74 4.59 -5.84 7.65
CA PRO A 74 3.96 -4.93 6.69
C PRO A 74 2.46 -4.82 6.94
N THR A 75 1.87 -3.65 6.72
CA THR A 75 0.41 -3.50 6.59
C THR A 75 0.12 -2.87 5.25
N PHE A 76 -0.79 -3.47 4.52
CA PHE A 76 -1.25 -2.97 3.24
C PHE A 76 -2.61 -2.30 3.41
N VAL A 77 -2.75 -1.08 2.89
CA VAL A 77 -4.03 -0.37 2.88
C VAL A 77 -4.41 -0.10 1.44
N ILE A 78 -5.61 -0.54 1.07
CA ILE A 78 -6.16 -0.34 -0.26
C ILE A 78 -7.16 0.81 -0.15
N PHE A 79 -6.94 1.85 -0.95
CA PHE A 79 -7.82 3.00 -1.06
C PHE A 79 -8.54 3.01 -2.40
N LYS A 80 -9.78 3.47 -2.37
CA LYS A 80 -10.55 3.86 -3.55
C LYS A 80 -10.77 5.37 -3.48
N GLY A 81 -10.03 6.12 -4.29
CA GLY A 81 -9.87 7.56 -4.11
C GLY A 81 -9.34 7.89 -2.71
N GLU A 82 -10.09 8.70 -1.96
CA GLU A 82 -9.71 9.12 -0.60
C GLU A 82 -10.25 8.19 0.51
N GLU A 83 -11.05 7.18 0.15
CA GLU A 83 -11.66 6.27 1.11
C GLU A 83 -10.89 4.96 1.26
N LYS A 84 -10.73 4.51 2.50
CA LYS A 84 -10.14 3.20 2.82
C LYS A 84 -11.11 2.10 2.45
N PHE A 85 -10.75 1.29 1.45
CA PHE A 85 -11.55 0.17 0.96
C PHE A 85 -11.26 -1.12 1.73
N ALA A 86 -9.98 -1.44 1.92
CA ALA A 86 -9.56 -2.66 2.61
C ALA A 86 -8.22 -2.48 3.31
N GLU A 87 -7.95 -3.34 4.29
CA GLU A 87 -6.66 -3.42 4.98
C GLU A 87 -6.24 -4.88 5.10
N VAL A 88 -4.97 -5.14 4.85
CA VAL A 88 -4.34 -6.45 5.01
C VAL A 88 -3.14 -6.30 5.91
N VAL A 89 -3.24 -6.82 7.13
CA VAL A 89 -2.15 -6.80 8.10
C VAL A 89 -1.29 -8.05 7.95
N GLY A 90 0.02 -7.86 7.85
CA GLY A 90 1.02 -8.91 7.73
C GLY A 90 1.38 -9.29 6.29
N ALA A 91 2.41 -10.11 6.15
CA ALA A 91 2.91 -10.58 4.86
C ALA A 91 2.01 -11.69 4.27
N ASN A 92 0.76 -11.34 3.91
CA ASN A 92 -0.21 -12.25 3.33
C ASN A 92 -0.46 -11.91 1.85
N PRO A 93 0.26 -12.56 0.91
CA PRO A 93 0.15 -12.22 -0.52
C PRO A 93 -1.20 -12.60 -1.13
N ALA A 94 -1.85 -13.65 -0.64
CA ALA A 94 -3.16 -14.08 -1.15
C ALA A 94 -4.26 -13.09 -0.77
N ALA A 95 -4.29 -12.65 0.49
CA ALA A 95 -5.24 -11.63 0.93
C ALA A 95 -4.99 -10.27 0.25
N LEU A 96 -3.72 -9.92 0.03
CA LEU A 96 -3.37 -8.70 -0.70
C LEU A 96 -3.87 -8.73 -2.14
N GLU A 97 -3.62 -9.82 -2.87
CA GLU A 97 -4.07 -9.98 -4.25
C GLU A 97 -5.60 -9.96 -4.37
N ASP A 98 -6.31 -10.64 -3.47
CA ASP A 98 -7.78 -10.64 -3.41
C ASP A 98 -8.35 -9.23 -3.15
N ALA A 99 -7.76 -8.48 -2.21
CA ALA A 99 -8.20 -7.12 -1.91
C ALA A 99 -7.97 -6.16 -3.09
N ILE A 100 -6.84 -6.30 -3.80
CA ILE A 100 -6.53 -5.51 -5.00
C ILE A 100 -7.48 -5.86 -6.13
N SER A 101 -7.72 -7.15 -6.39
CA SER A 101 -8.65 -7.60 -7.43
C SER A 101 -10.04 -7.01 -7.22
N LYS A 102 -10.59 -7.15 -6.01
CA LYS A 102 -11.90 -6.56 -5.65
C LYS A 102 -11.92 -5.04 -5.81
N ALA A 103 -10.82 -4.38 -5.45
CA ALA A 103 -10.74 -2.94 -5.59
C ALA A 103 -10.76 -2.50 -7.07
N VAL A 104 -10.10 -3.26 -7.94
CA VAL A 104 -10.01 -2.98 -9.38
C VAL A 104 -11.26 -3.42 -10.14
N GLU A 105 -11.95 -4.48 -9.72
CA GLU A 105 -13.16 -4.99 -10.40
C GLU A 105 -14.37 -4.07 -10.22
N GLU A 106 -14.40 -3.24 -9.17
CA GLU A 106 -15.45 -2.28 -8.88
C GLU A 106 -15.11 -0.84 -9.31
N LEU A 107 -14.21 -0.67 -10.30
CA LEU A 107 -13.73 0.63 -10.81
C LEU A 107 -14.63 1.33 -11.85
#